data_AF-A0A095UQF5-F1
#
_entry.id   AF-A0A095UQF5-F1
#
_cell.length_a   1.000
_cell.length_b   1.000
_cell.length_c   1.000
_cell.angle_alpha   90.00
_cell.angle_beta   90.00
_cell.angle_gamma   90.00
#
_symmetry.space_group_name_H-M   'P 1'
#
loop_
_entity.id
_entity.type
_entity.pdbx_description
1 polymer ?
#
loop_
_entity_poly.entity_id
_entity_poly.type
_entity_poly.pdbx_seq_one_letter_code
_entity_poly.pdbx_strand_id
1 'polypeptide(L)'
;MNSVDIIYRVKLSQDRLETFNFRLDEETFDLIGDKVPDPPKWTELEYSQCAHCPLSTEEHTHCPLALQMHSIVDRFHDTRSIDEVVVEVVTEERRVRQKTGLQRVVASMLDLIYPICGCPKTAFMKPLARFHLPLCSEEETIFRVTGMYLLAQYFLSRSATGQGRIEFDGLTDIYNELHTLNTAVARRLQSATSSDSTKNAITLMDMYSTLVPLLLEDELIEMRGFFQAYLPDDGDKPQTMTNYLEKAKAFSLDLDNLKLTPTEEEASHDEMPDWLKEAKGIMGPYLPENLTRDSSETKPGEKAEPAAFVTSDGLKLELTPMDEERKPEE
;
A
#
# COMPACT_ATOMS: atom_id res chain seq x y z
N MET A 1 4.89 5.37 25.06
CA MET A 1 4.37 4.84 23.78
C MET A 1 4.93 3.45 23.64
N ASN A 2 4.04 2.47 23.57
CA ASN A 2 4.44 1.14 23.16
C ASN A 2 4.62 1.13 21.63
N SER A 3 5.45 0.24 21.11
CA SER A 3 5.71 0.14 19.68
C SER A 3 5.86 -1.30 19.23
N VAL A 4 5.41 -1.56 18.00
CA VAL A 4 5.73 -2.81 17.29
C VAL A 4 6.99 -2.57 16.48
N ASP A 5 8.04 -3.34 16.78
CA ASP A 5 9.35 -3.18 16.14
C ASP A 5 9.58 -4.24 15.05
N ILE A 6 9.95 -3.78 13.85
CA ILE A 6 10.33 -4.63 12.73
C ILE A 6 11.74 -4.23 12.28
N ILE A 7 12.68 -5.17 12.38
CA ILE A 7 14.11 -4.90 12.13
C ILE A 7 14.56 -5.65 10.89
N TYR A 8 15.06 -4.92 9.91
CA TYR A 8 15.75 -5.47 8.73
C TYR A 8 17.25 -5.38 8.91
N ARG A 9 17.95 -6.50 8.74
CA ARG A 9 19.41 -6.60 8.72
C ARG A 9 19.85 -7.13 7.37
N VAL A 10 20.44 -6.26 6.56
CA VAL A 10 20.86 -6.55 5.19
C VAL A 10 22.38 -6.66 5.14
N LYS A 11 22.90 -7.87 5.01
CA LYS A 11 24.34 -8.12 4.83
C LYS A 11 24.69 -8.05 3.35
N LEU A 12 25.32 -6.94 2.94
CA LEU A 12 25.75 -6.70 1.55
C LEU A 12 27.10 -7.37 1.25
N SER A 13 28.01 -7.39 2.22
CA SER A 13 29.31 -8.06 2.11
C SER A 13 29.77 -8.57 3.48
N GLN A 14 30.99 -9.12 3.60
CA GLN A 14 31.50 -9.55 4.91
C GLN A 14 31.60 -8.39 5.91
N ASP A 15 31.91 -7.19 5.43
CA ASP A 15 32.20 -6.02 6.26
C ASP A 15 31.11 -4.95 6.24
N ARG A 16 30.05 -5.13 5.43
CA ARG A 16 28.92 -4.19 5.32
C ARG A 16 27.60 -4.84 5.70
N LEU A 17 27.06 -4.39 6.83
CA LEU A 17 25.75 -4.76 7.36
C LEU A 17 24.92 -3.49 7.56
N GLU A 18 23.82 -3.36 6.83
CA GLU A 18 22.88 -2.28 7.00
C GLU A 18 21.71 -2.75 7.87
N THR A 19 21.45 -2.04 8.98
CA THR A 19 20.28 -2.30 9.85
C THR A 19 19.26 -1.17 9.72
N PHE A 20 18.00 -1.52 9.45
CA PHE A 20 16.86 -0.60 9.44
C PHE A 20 15.88 -1.02 10.52
N ASN A 21 15.52 -0.09 11.40
CA ASN A 21 14.57 -0.33 12.49
C ASN A 21 13.29 0.46 12.20
N PHE A 22 12.21 -0.25 11.91
CA PHE A 22 10.89 0.33 11.74
C PHE A 22 10.13 0.15 13.04
N ARG A 23 9.73 1.27 13.67
CA ARG A 23 8.94 1.27 14.90
C ARG A 23 7.56 1.79 14.58
N LEU A 24 6.54 0.98 14.75
CA LEU A 24 5.16 1.34 14.49
C LEU A 24 4.48 1.67 15.81
N ASP A 25 3.70 2.74 15.83
CA ASP A 25 2.83 3.04 16.95
C ASP A 25 1.74 1.96 17.09
N GLU A 26 1.51 1.47 18.31
CA GLU A 26 0.61 0.32 18.53
C GLU A 26 -0.87 0.61 18.23
N GLU A 27 -1.30 1.87 18.30
CA GLU A 27 -2.69 2.25 18.11
C GLU A 27 -2.96 2.72 16.68
N THR A 28 -2.08 3.58 16.16
CA THR A 28 -2.26 4.21 14.84
C THR A 28 -1.59 3.45 13.70
N PHE A 29 -0.64 2.57 14.03
CA PHE A 29 0.26 1.89 13.09
C PHE A 29 1.12 2.82 12.23
N ASP A 30 1.21 4.10 12.58
CA ASP A 30 2.09 5.03 11.89
C ASP A 30 3.55 4.81 12.30
N LEU A 31 4.47 5.12 11.38
CA LEU A 31 5.89 5.00 11.64
C LEU A 31 6.34 6.07 12.65
N ILE A 32 6.89 5.61 13.77
CA ILE A 32 7.57 6.44 14.77
C ILE A 32 8.98 6.73 14.25
N GLY A 33 9.06 7.72 13.36
CA GLY A 33 10.29 8.21 12.77
C GLY A 33 10.96 9.30 13.60
N ASP A 34 12.29 9.33 13.55
CA ASP A 34 13.05 10.49 14.03
C ASP A 34 12.93 11.64 13.03
N LYS A 35 13.00 12.88 13.52
CA LYS A 35 13.06 14.04 12.62
C LYS A 35 14.30 13.95 11.74
N VAL A 36 14.12 14.10 10.43
CA VAL A 36 15.22 14.15 9.46
C VAL A 36 15.73 15.60 9.38
N PRO A 37 16.94 15.91 9.89
CA PRO A 37 17.52 17.23 9.72
C PRO A 37 17.95 17.41 8.26
N ASP A 38 17.62 18.56 7.65
CA ASP A 38 17.87 18.86 6.23
C ASP A 38 17.46 17.72 5.27
N PRO A 39 16.16 17.44 5.12
CA PRO A 39 15.71 16.43 4.17
C PRO A 39 16.18 16.75 2.74
N PRO A 40 16.57 15.74 1.94
CA PRO A 40 17.00 15.97 0.57
C PRO A 40 15.91 16.66 -0.26
N LYS A 41 16.29 17.56 -1.17
CA LYS A 41 15.36 18.30 -2.04
C LYS A 41 14.38 17.40 -2.79
N TRP A 42 14.84 16.23 -3.24
CA TRP A 42 13.98 15.29 -3.94
C TRP A 42 12.84 14.76 -3.08
N THR A 43 12.84 14.99 -1.76
CA THR A 43 11.75 14.63 -0.82
C THR A 43 10.69 15.72 -0.64
N GLU A 44 10.94 16.95 -1.13
CA GLU A 44 9.98 18.07 -1.09
C GLU A 44 8.68 17.70 -1.81
N LEU A 45 7.53 18.14 -1.31
CA LEU A 45 6.23 17.71 -1.84
C LEU A 45 6.08 18.09 -3.32
N GLU A 46 6.47 19.31 -3.69
CA GLU A 46 6.41 19.84 -5.06
C GLU A 46 7.29 19.08 -6.07
N TYR A 47 8.29 18.34 -5.59
CA TYR A 47 9.25 17.65 -6.45
C TYR A 47 8.66 16.39 -7.09
N SER A 48 8.17 16.45 -8.34
CA SER A 48 7.45 15.33 -8.95
C SER A 48 6.26 14.86 -8.09
N GLN A 49 5.41 15.81 -7.65
CA GLN A 49 4.17 15.50 -6.93
C GLN A 49 3.27 14.58 -7.77
N CYS A 50 2.60 13.61 -7.15
CA CYS A 50 1.63 12.78 -7.86
C CYS A 50 0.40 13.60 -8.27
N ALA A 51 -0.18 13.27 -9.43
CA ALA A 51 -1.32 14.02 -9.99
C ALA A 51 -2.58 13.97 -9.10
N HIS A 52 -2.70 12.93 -8.27
CA HIS A 52 -3.82 12.73 -7.33
C HIS A 52 -3.45 12.99 -5.87
N CYS A 53 -2.36 13.72 -5.63
CA CYS A 53 -1.89 14.00 -4.27
C CYS A 53 -2.94 14.78 -3.47
N PRO A 54 -3.40 14.27 -2.32
CA PRO A 54 -4.37 15.00 -1.49
C PRO A 54 -3.71 16.05 -0.59
N LEU A 55 -2.37 16.09 -0.53
CA LEU A 55 -1.64 16.99 0.37
C LEU A 55 -1.35 18.33 -0.29
N SER A 56 -1.51 19.41 0.47
CA SER A 56 -1.16 20.77 0.05
C SER A 56 0.29 21.09 0.38
N THR A 57 0.96 21.88 -0.47
CA THR A 57 2.32 22.38 -0.21
C THR A 57 2.37 23.43 0.91
N GLU A 58 1.23 24.02 1.26
CA GLU A 58 1.09 24.98 2.36
C GLU A 58 1.18 24.28 3.73
N GLU A 59 0.60 23.09 3.86
CA GLU A 59 0.57 22.32 5.10
C GLU A 59 1.71 21.29 5.17
N HIS A 60 2.16 20.78 4.01
CA HIS A 60 3.17 19.74 3.93
C HIS A 60 4.34 20.15 3.03
N THR A 61 5.50 20.40 3.65
CA THR A 61 6.73 20.74 2.91
C THR A 61 7.32 19.54 2.17
N HIS A 62 7.17 18.33 2.70
CA HIS A 62 7.74 17.10 2.14
C HIS A 62 6.67 16.05 1.88
N CYS A 63 6.89 15.23 0.84
CA CYS A 63 6.09 14.03 0.63
C CYS A 63 6.42 13.01 1.74
N PRO A 64 5.44 12.56 2.53
CA PRO A 64 5.68 11.64 3.65
C PRO A 64 6.37 10.35 3.20
N LEU A 65 5.95 9.77 2.07
CA LEU A 65 6.57 8.57 1.50
C LEU A 65 8.02 8.82 1.09
N ALA A 66 8.28 9.89 0.32
CA ALA A 66 9.63 10.21 -0.13
C ALA A 66 10.57 10.49 1.05
N LEU A 67 10.05 11.17 2.09
CA LEU A 67 10.80 11.44 3.31
C LEU A 67 11.20 10.14 4.01
N GLN A 68 10.35 9.12 4.08
CA GLN A 68 10.76 7.84 4.71
C GLN A 68 11.73 7.04 3.83
N MET A 69 11.57 7.11 2.52
CA MET A 69 12.44 6.41 1.57
C MET A 69 13.87 6.93 1.55
N HIS A 70 14.14 8.16 2.03
CA HIS A 70 15.46 8.77 1.92
C HIS A 70 16.57 7.91 2.53
N SER A 71 16.28 7.26 3.67
CA SER A 71 17.27 6.44 4.38
C SER A 71 17.69 5.21 3.57
N ILE A 72 16.77 4.61 2.81
CA ILE A 72 17.05 3.49 1.91
C ILE A 72 17.88 3.97 0.72
N VAL A 73 17.44 5.08 0.10
CA VAL A 73 18.11 5.65 -1.08
C VAL A 73 19.56 6.01 -0.77
N ASP A 74 19.79 6.68 0.36
CA ASP A 74 21.13 7.11 0.78
C ASP A 74 22.03 5.92 1.12
N ARG A 75 21.52 4.94 1.86
CA ARG A 75 22.32 3.80 2.31
C ARG A 75 22.61 2.76 1.23
N PHE A 76 21.85 2.77 0.12
CA PHE A 76 22.04 1.88 -1.01
C PHE A 76 22.44 2.58 -2.31
N HIS A 77 22.87 3.85 -2.25
CA HIS A 77 23.20 4.66 -3.43
C HIS A 77 24.30 4.08 -4.34
N ASP A 78 25.16 3.19 -3.81
CA ASP A 78 26.31 2.58 -4.48
C ASP A 78 26.09 1.10 -4.82
N THR A 79 24.86 0.59 -4.70
CA THR A 79 24.52 -0.82 -4.88
C THR A 79 23.88 -1.09 -6.23
N ARG A 80 23.86 -2.36 -6.67
CA ARG A 80 23.10 -2.82 -7.83
C ARG A 80 21.89 -3.65 -7.41
N SER A 81 20.83 -3.58 -8.19
CA SER A 81 19.55 -4.25 -7.93
C SER A 81 19.68 -5.77 -7.81
N ILE A 82 20.57 -6.36 -8.61
CA ILE A 82 20.86 -7.80 -8.68
C ILE A 82 21.92 -8.27 -7.67
N ASP A 83 22.50 -7.37 -6.87
CA ASP A 83 23.50 -7.78 -5.89
C ASP A 83 22.87 -8.76 -4.91
N GLU A 84 23.49 -9.91 -4.77
CA GLU A 84 22.99 -11.00 -3.93
C GLU A 84 23.36 -10.73 -2.47
N VAL A 85 22.34 -10.58 -1.63
CA VAL A 85 22.49 -10.20 -0.23
C VAL A 85 21.86 -11.26 0.68
N VAL A 86 22.29 -11.29 1.93
CA VAL A 86 21.60 -12.06 2.97
C VAL A 86 20.83 -11.08 3.85
N VAL A 87 19.50 -11.23 3.88
CA VAL A 87 18.62 -10.45 4.74
C VAL A 87 18.13 -11.30 5.90
N GLU A 88 18.11 -10.72 7.10
CA GLU A 88 17.39 -11.21 8.26
C GLU A 88 16.35 -10.15 8.66
N VAL A 89 15.08 -10.54 8.73
CA VAL A 89 14.00 -9.70 9.23
C VAL A 89 13.52 -10.26 10.56
N VAL A 90 13.50 -9.42 11.59
CA VAL A 90 13.08 -9.78 12.94
C VAL A 90 11.82 -8.99 13.27
N THR A 91 10.78 -9.71 13.65
CA THR A 91 9.52 -9.21 14.23
C THR A 91 9.38 -9.81 15.63
N GLU A 92 8.33 -9.46 16.36
CA GLU A 92 8.03 -10.10 17.66
C GLU A 92 7.75 -11.60 17.48
N GLU A 93 6.97 -11.96 16.45
CA GLU A 93 6.45 -13.32 16.28
C GLU A 93 7.40 -14.25 15.51
N ARG A 94 8.30 -13.70 14.68
CA ARG A 94 9.14 -14.50 13.77
C ARG A 94 10.46 -13.84 13.39
N ARG A 95 11.40 -14.69 12.98
CA ARG A 95 12.65 -14.32 12.30
C ARG A 95 12.69 -14.97 10.93
N VAL A 96 12.81 -14.18 9.87
CA VAL A 96 12.89 -14.65 8.48
C VAL A 96 14.28 -14.36 7.95
N ARG A 97 14.96 -15.36 7.40
CA ARG A 97 16.28 -15.19 6.79
C ARG A 97 16.30 -15.75 5.38
N GLN A 98 16.73 -14.94 4.42
CA GLN A 98 16.79 -15.35 3.02
C GLN A 98 18.04 -14.77 2.33
N LYS A 99 18.52 -15.48 1.31
CA LYS A 99 19.51 -14.99 0.35
C LYS A 99 18.78 -14.65 -0.95
N THR A 100 18.87 -13.41 -1.42
CA THR A 100 18.09 -12.93 -2.58
C THR A 100 18.73 -11.66 -3.17
N GLY A 101 18.22 -11.17 -4.30
CA GLY A 101 18.66 -9.91 -4.90
C GLY A 101 18.23 -8.70 -4.07
N LEU A 102 19.08 -7.68 -3.96
CA LEU A 102 18.85 -6.49 -3.15
C LEU A 102 17.52 -5.79 -3.48
N GLN A 103 17.13 -5.72 -4.76
CA GLN A 103 15.85 -5.13 -5.17
C GLN A 103 14.62 -5.78 -4.49
N ARG A 104 14.65 -7.09 -4.24
CA ARG A 104 13.56 -7.79 -3.53
C ARG A 104 13.54 -7.44 -2.04
N VAL A 105 14.71 -7.23 -1.45
CA VAL A 105 14.81 -6.77 -0.06
C VAL A 105 14.31 -5.33 0.07
N VAL A 106 14.68 -4.46 -0.87
CA VAL A 106 14.18 -3.07 -0.91
C VAL A 106 12.67 -3.04 -1.13
N ALA A 107 12.13 -3.80 -2.10
CA ALA A 107 10.68 -3.90 -2.32
C ALA A 107 9.95 -4.35 -1.04
N SER A 108 10.44 -5.39 -0.37
CA SER A 108 9.91 -5.86 0.92
C SER A 108 9.94 -4.81 2.04
N MET A 109 10.92 -3.89 2.04
CA MET A 109 10.92 -2.75 2.96
C MET A 109 9.95 -1.66 2.53
N LEU A 110 9.76 -1.45 1.23
CA LEU A 110 8.79 -0.48 0.70
C LEU A 110 7.34 -0.95 0.93
N ASP A 111 7.06 -2.25 0.82
CA ASP A 111 5.79 -2.87 1.24
C ASP A 111 5.44 -2.56 2.70
N LEU A 112 6.47 -2.39 3.55
CA LEU A 112 6.29 -1.97 4.94
C LEU A 112 6.17 -0.45 5.09
N ILE A 113 6.99 0.33 4.38
CA ILE A 113 7.03 1.80 4.49
C ILE A 113 5.78 2.45 3.93
N TYR A 114 5.30 2.01 2.77
CA TYR A 114 4.15 2.61 2.09
C TYR A 114 2.95 2.76 3.03
N PRO A 115 2.47 1.71 3.71
CA PRO A 115 1.30 1.80 4.58
C PRO A 115 1.46 2.73 5.80
N ILE A 116 2.69 2.91 6.28
CA ILE A 116 2.98 3.56 7.58
C ILE A 116 3.70 4.90 7.44
N CYS A 117 3.95 5.37 6.21
CA CYS A 117 4.72 6.59 5.98
C CYS A 117 3.94 7.89 6.24
N GLY A 118 2.61 7.81 6.42
CA GLY A 118 1.73 8.97 6.58
C GLY A 118 1.12 9.50 5.28
N CYS A 119 1.29 8.82 4.14
CA CYS A 119 0.59 9.17 2.91
C CYS A 119 -0.87 8.69 2.96
N PRO A 120 -1.88 9.56 2.74
CA PRO A 120 -3.28 9.13 2.77
C PRO A 120 -3.61 8.09 1.69
N LYS A 121 -2.90 8.14 0.55
CA LYS A 121 -3.06 7.22 -0.60
C LYS A 121 -2.50 5.82 -0.37
N THR A 122 -1.95 5.53 0.82
CA THR A 122 -1.44 4.19 1.16
C THR A 122 -1.97 3.69 2.50
N ALA A 123 -2.73 4.50 3.24
CA ALA A 123 -3.16 4.23 4.61
C ALA A 123 -4.09 3.00 4.72
N PHE A 124 -4.83 2.66 3.66
CA PHE A 124 -5.67 1.45 3.63
C PHE A 124 -4.87 0.15 3.77
N MET A 125 -3.56 0.18 3.50
CA MET A 125 -2.68 -0.98 3.65
C MET A 125 -2.10 -1.14 5.07
N LYS A 126 -2.42 -0.25 6.03
CA LYS A 126 -1.89 -0.31 7.41
C LYS A 126 -1.99 -1.72 8.05
N PRO A 127 -3.09 -2.48 7.87
CA PRO A 127 -3.15 -3.86 8.37
C PRO A 127 -2.06 -4.78 7.81
N LEU A 128 -1.64 -4.59 6.55
CA LEU A 128 -0.55 -5.36 5.95
C LEU A 128 0.80 -5.06 6.61
N ALA A 129 1.02 -3.84 7.08
CA ALA A 129 2.21 -3.47 7.85
C ALA A 129 2.16 -4.01 9.28
N ARG A 130 1.00 -3.97 9.96
CA ARG A 130 0.85 -4.60 11.29
C ARG A 130 1.11 -6.10 11.24
N PHE A 131 0.66 -6.76 10.18
CA PHE A 131 0.87 -8.19 9.94
C PHE A 131 1.95 -8.45 8.88
N HIS A 132 3.00 -7.63 8.87
CA HIS A 132 4.02 -7.64 7.81
C HIS A 132 4.60 -9.03 7.54
N LEU A 133 4.54 -9.46 6.29
CA LEU A 133 5.18 -10.68 5.81
C LEU A 133 6.36 -10.26 4.93
N PRO A 134 7.60 -10.30 5.44
CA PRO A 134 8.75 -9.88 4.67
C PRO A 134 9.01 -10.85 3.52
N LEU A 135 9.35 -10.32 2.34
CA LEU A 135 9.71 -11.09 1.14
C LEU A 135 8.55 -11.99 0.64
N CYS A 136 7.33 -11.51 0.85
CA CYS A 136 6.07 -12.11 0.43
C CYS A 136 6.14 -12.58 -1.04
N SER A 137 5.65 -13.78 -1.32
CA SER A 137 5.45 -14.24 -2.70
C SER A 137 4.29 -13.49 -3.34
N GLU A 138 4.17 -13.63 -4.66
CA GLU A 138 3.06 -13.05 -5.41
C GLU A 138 1.72 -13.63 -4.96
N GLU A 139 1.61 -14.96 -4.83
CA GLU A 139 0.42 -15.67 -4.34
C GLU A 139 0.05 -15.23 -2.90
N GLU A 140 1.05 -15.14 -2.01
CA GLU A 140 0.83 -14.64 -0.65
C GLU A 140 0.37 -13.19 -0.65
N THR A 141 0.86 -12.37 -1.59
CA THR A 141 0.46 -10.96 -1.73
C THR A 141 -1.01 -10.88 -2.10
N ILE A 142 -1.44 -11.59 -3.15
CA ILE A 142 -2.84 -11.61 -3.60
C ILE A 142 -3.76 -12.11 -2.48
N PHE A 143 -3.40 -13.22 -1.83
CA PHE A 143 -4.19 -13.77 -0.72
C PHE A 143 -4.34 -12.78 0.43
N ARG A 144 -3.26 -12.08 0.80
CA ARG A 144 -3.27 -11.13 1.92
C ARG A 144 -4.04 -9.85 1.59
N VAL A 145 -3.90 -9.31 0.39
CA VAL A 145 -4.53 -8.03 0.03
C VAL A 145 -6.03 -8.21 -0.16
N THR A 146 -6.45 -9.32 -0.78
CA THR A 146 -7.87 -9.67 -0.94
C THR A 146 -8.51 -10.00 0.40
N GLY A 147 -7.84 -10.81 1.23
CA GLY A 147 -8.31 -11.13 2.58
C GLY A 147 -8.42 -9.90 3.48
N MET A 148 -7.42 -9.02 3.46
CA MET A 148 -7.46 -7.74 4.16
C MET A 148 -8.64 -6.89 3.69
N TYR A 149 -8.81 -6.74 2.37
CA TYR A 149 -9.87 -5.94 1.81
C TYR A 149 -11.26 -6.47 2.19
N LEU A 150 -11.50 -7.77 2.06
CA LEU A 150 -12.77 -8.40 2.47
C LEU A 150 -13.05 -8.23 3.97
N LEU A 151 -12.03 -8.28 4.83
CA LEU A 151 -12.19 -7.99 6.26
C LEU A 151 -12.57 -6.53 6.50
N ALA A 152 -11.95 -5.58 5.79
CA ALA A 152 -12.32 -4.17 5.87
C ALA A 152 -13.77 -3.94 5.44
N GLN A 153 -14.18 -4.58 4.34
CA GLN A 153 -15.55 -4.51 3.84
C GLN A 153 -16.56 -5.15 4.80
N TYR A 154 -16.20 -6.27 5.44
CA TYR A 154 -17.01 -6.86 6.50
C TYR A 154 -17.24 -5.87 7.65
N PHE A 155 -16.21 -5.18 8.13
CA PHE A 155 -16.37 -4.16 9.18
C PHE A 155 -17.23 -2.98 8.71
N LEU A 156 -17.05 -2.52 7.47
CA LEU A 156 -17.86 -1.45 6.90
C LEU A 156 -19.34 -1.85 6.78
N SER A 157 -19.64 -3.10 6.41
CA SER A 157 -21.01 -3.64 6.34
C SER A 157 -21.71 -3.69 7.70
N ARG A 158 -20.94 -3.73 8.80
CA ARG A 158 -21.42 -3.77 10.18
C ARG A 158 -21.45 -2.40 10.84
N SER A 159 -20.92 -1.37 10.16
CA SER A 159 -20.97 0.02 10.63
C SER A 159 -22.36 0.62 10.43
N ALA A 160 -22.60 1.80 11.01
CA ALA A 160 -23.84 2.54 10.84
C ALA A 160 -24.21 2.83 9.37
N THR A 161 -23.22 2.90 8.47
CA THR A 161 -23.47 3.13 7.04
C THR A 161 -23.98 1.88 6.33
N GLY A 162 -23.63 0.67 6.80
CA GLY A 162 -23.96 -0.58 6.14
C GLY A 162 -23.41 -0.70 4.71
N GLN A 163 -22.37 0.05 4.35
CA GLN A 163 -21.93 0.22 2.97
C GLN A 163 -20.92 -0.82 2.47
N GLY A 164 -20.47 -1.75 3.32
CA GLY A 164 -19.52 -2.79 2.91
C GLY A 164 -20.03 -3.66 1.76
N ARG A 165 -19.11 -4.03 0.85
CA ARG A 165 -19.37 -4.82 -0.37
C ARG A 165 -18.33 -5.93 -0.50
N ILE A 166 -18.72 -7.09 -1.03
CA ILE A 166 -17.79 -8.23 -1.16
C ILE A 166 -17.01 -8.19 -2.48
N GLU A 167 -17.45 -7.35 -3.41
CA GLU A 167 -16.88 -7.10 -4.72
C GLU A 167 -15.53 -6.37 -4.61
N PHE A 168 -14.60 -6.73 -5.49
CA PHE A 168 -13.23 -6.20 -5.47
C PHE A 168 -13.02 -4.92 -6.29
N ASP A 169 -14.07 -4.29 -6.82
CA ASP A 169 -13.95 -3.05 -7.60
C ASP A 169 -13.18 -1.96 -6.84
N GLY A 170 -13.47 -1.77 -5.55
CA GLY A 170 -12.75 -0.81 -4.72
C GLY A 170 -11.28 -1.19 -4.47
N LEU A 171 -10.95 -2.48 -4.46
CA LEU A 171 -9.55 -2.93 -4.39
C LEU A 171 -8.83 -2.63 -5.72
N THR A 172 -9.49 -2.84 -6.84
CA THR A 172 -8.99 -2.49 -8.17
C THR A 172 -8.71 -0.98 -8.27
N ASP A 173 -9.64 -0.14 -7.83
CA ASP A 173 -9.48 1.32 -7.80
C ASP A 173 -8.29 1.75 -6.94
N ILE A 174 -8.17 1.16 -5.74
CA ILE A 174 -7.01 1.36 -4.85
C ILE A 174 -5.69 1.06 -5.57
N TYR A 175 -5.61 -0.07 -6.28
CA TYR A 175 -4.39 -0.46 -6.98
C TYR A 175 -4.10 0.42 -8.22
N ASN A 176 -5.12 0.91 -8.91
CA ASN A 176 -4.96 1.92 -9.96
C ASN A 176 -4.40 3.25 -9.43
N GLU A 177 -4.86 3.70 -8.26
CA GLU A 177 -4.28 4.88 -7.59
C GLU A 177 -2.82 4.64 -7.17
N LEU A 178 -2.49 3.42 -6.71
CA LEU A 178 -1.12 3.02 -6.40
C LEU A 178 -0.20 3.05 -7.62
N HIS A 179 -0.68 2.63 -8.80
CA HIS A 179 0.10 2.75 -10.03
C HIS A 179 0.49 4.21 -10.33
N THR A 180 -0.47 5.12 -10.17
CA THR A 180 -0.21 6.54 -10.38
C THR A 180 0.77 7.10 -9.34
N LEU A 181 0.68 6.64 -8.08
CA LEU A 181 1.64 6.98 -7.03
C LEU A 181 3.05 6.45 -7.35
N ASN A 182 3.17 5.17 -7.69
CA ASN A 182 4.43 4.50 -8.03
C ASN A 182 5.13 5.16 -9.21
N THR A 183 4.39 5.58 -10.24
CA THR A 183 4.91 6.34 -11.37
C THR A 183 5.55 7.67 -10.92
N ALA A 184 4.89 8.40 -10.03
CA ALA A 184 5.43 9.66 -9.49
C ALA A 184 6.68 9.41 -8.62
N VAL A 185 6.67 8.36 -7.80
CA VAL A 185 7.82 7.95 -6.97
C VAL A 185 9.01 7.53 -7.86
N ALA A 186 8.77 6.77 -8.92
CA ALA A 186 9.79 6.37 -9.88
C ALA A 186 10.45 7.59 -10.53
N ARG A 187 9.66 8.57 -11.00
CA ARG A 187 10.18 9.85 -11.55
C ARG A 187 11.04 10.59 -10.53
N ARG A 188 10.57 10.68 -9.29
CA ARG A 188 11.30 11.30 -8.18
C ARG A 188 12.66 10.62 -7.93
N LEU A 189 12.72 9.29 -8.00
CA LEU A 189 13.95 8.52 -7.82
C LEU A 189 14.95 8.62 -8.98
N GLN A 190 14.51 8.92 -10.20
CA GLN A 190 15.42 9.07 -11.35
C GLN A 190 16.53 10.09 -11.08
N SER A 191 16.18 11.18 -10.40
CA SER A 191 17.10 12.24 -9.97
C SER A 191 17.74 12.03 -8.60
N ALA A 192 17.15 11.20 -7.75
CA ALA A 192 17.58 11.05 -6.36
C ALA A 192 18.82 10.15 -6.21
N THR A 193 19.01 9.19 -7.12
CA THR A 193 20.10 8.21 -7.04
C THR A 193 20.50 7.70 -8.41
N SER A 194 21.78 7.34 -8.57
CA SER A 194 22.27 6.59 -9.72
C SER A 194 22.10 5.08 -9.57
N SER A 195 21.86 4.57 -8.35
CA SER A 195 21.61 3.15 -8.12
C SER A 195 20.31 2.70 -8.79
N ASP A 196 20.35 1.52 -9.39
CA ASP A 196 19.19 0.84 -9.95
C ASP A 196 18.44 0.01 -8.89
N SER A 197 19.01 -0.22 -7.71
CA SER A 197 18.40 -1.11 -6.70
C SER A 197 17.08 -0.59 -6.17
N THR A 198 17.01 0.70 -5.82
CA THR A 198 15.76 1.33 -5.37
C THR A 198 14.79 1.57 -6.53
N LYS A 199 15.31 1.89 -7.73
CA LYS A 199 14.48 2.10 -8.92
C LYS A 199 13.75 0.82 -9.33
N ASN A 200 14.48 -0.28 -9.44
CA ASN A 200 13.92 -1.59 -9.80
C ASN A 200 13.03 -2.15 -8.68
N ALA A 201 13.27 -1.79 -7.42
CA ALA A 201 12.34 -2.12 -6.34
C ALA A 201 10.97 -1.46 -6.52
N ILE A 202 10.93 -0.19 -6.96
CA ILE A 202 9.66 0.47 -7.29
C ILE A 202 9.00 -0.17 -8.51
N THR A 203 9.77 -0.59 -9.51
CA THR A 203 9.20 -1.36 -10.64
C THR A 203 8.55 -2.67 -10.17
N LEU A 204 9.15 -3.38 -9.21
CA LEU A 204 8.55 -4.58 -8.62
C LEU A 204 7.25 -4.25 -7.85
N MET A 205 7.21 -3.13 -7.12
CA MET A 205 5.99 -2.66 -6.46
C MET A 205 4.91 -2.31 -7.50
N ASP A 206 5.29 -1.62 -8.58
CA ASP A 206 4.38 -1.13 -9.61
C ASP A 206 3.77 -2.25 -10.46
N MET A 207 4.53 -3.35 -10.61
CA MET A 207 4.03 -4.58 -11.19
C MET A 207 2.75 -5.04 -10.47
N TYR A 208 2.69 -5.01 -9.14
CA TYR A 208 1.49 -5.42 -8.42
C TYR A 208 0.32 -4.44 -8.58
N SER A 209 0.58 -3.12 -8.64
CA SER A 209 -0.46 -2.13 -8.97
C SER A 209 -1.11 -2.35 -10.33
N THR A 210 -0.43 -3.04 -11.25
CA THR A 210 -0.98 -3.41 -12.55
C THR A 210 -1.60 -4.81 -12.54
N LEU A 211 -0.94 -5.78 -11.91
CA LEU A 211 -1.36 -7.19 -11.97
C LEU A 211 -2.62 -7.46 -11.15
N VAL A 212 -2.82 -6.78 -10.01
CA VAL A 212 -4.04 -6.96 -9.21
C VAL A 212 -5.28 -6.57 -10.03
N PRO A 213 -5.41 -5.35 -10.60
CA PRO A 213 -6.53 -5.01 -11.48
C PRO A 213 -6.76 -5.98 -12.65
N LEU A 214 -5.67 -6.50 -13.24
CA LEU A 214 -5.74 -7.28 -14.48
C LEU A 214 -6.07 -8.77 -14.25
N LEU A 215 -5.51 -9.37 -13.20
CA LEU A 215 -5.49 -10.83 -13.01
C LEU A 215 -6.17 -11.30 -11.73
N LEU A 216 -6.72 -10.40 -10.91
CA LEU A 216 -7.28 -10.78 -9.61
C LEU A 216 -8.32 -11.91 -9.70
N GLU A 217 -9.28 -11.81 -10.63
CA GLU A 217 -10.31 -12.84 -10.79
C GLU A 217 -9.73 -14.20 -11.19
N ASP A 218 -8.74 -14.21 -12.10
CA ASP A 218 -8.03 -15.44 -12.49
C ASP A 218 -7.34 -16.08 -11.27
N GLU A 219 -6.65 -15.28 -10.45
CA GLU A 219 -5.98 -15.75 -9.24
C GLU A 219 -6.97 -16.28 -8.20
N LEU A 220 -8.12 -15.63 -8.03
CA LEU A 220 -9.16 -16.09 -7.10
C LEU A 220 -9.75 -17.44 -7.54
N ILE A 221 -9.89 -17.67 -8.86
CA ILE A 221 -10.31 -18.97 -9.40
C ILE A 221 -9.27 -20.05 -9.07
N GLU A 222 -7.97 -19.76 -9.22
CA GLU A 222 -6.91 -20.69 -8.85
C GLU A 222 -6.92 -20.98 -7.33
N MET A 223 -7.01 -19.93 -6.51
CA MET A 223 -7.05 -20.04 -5.04
C MET A 223 -8.30 -20.75 -4.52
N ARG A 224 -9.43 -20.72 -5.25
CA ARG A 224 -10.67 -21.42 -4.86
C ARG A 224 -10.42 -22.89 -4.56
N GLY A 225 -9.47 -23.52 -5.26
CA GLY A 225 -9.06 -24.91 -5.02
C GLY A 225 -8.59 -25.19 -3.59
N PHE A 226 -8.08 -24.20 -2.87
CA PHE A 226 -7.65 -24.34 -1.47
C PHE A 226 -8.81 -24.36 -0.47
N PHE A 227 -10.00 -23.93 -0.89
CA PHE A 227 -11.16 -23.77 -0.01
C PHE A 227 -12.17 -24.91 -0.11
N GLN A 228 -11.82 -26.05 -0.71
CA GLN A 228 -12.72 -27.19 -0.91
C GLN A 228 -13.46 -27.64 0.37
N ALA A 229 -12.82 -27.56 1.53
CA ALA A 229 -13.44 -27.92 2.81
C ALA A 229 -14.64 -27.03 3.19
N TYR A 230 -14.74 -25.82 2.61
CA TYR A 230 -15.85 -24.87 2.82
C TYR A 230 -16.89 -24.92 1.70
N LEU A 231 -16.56 -25.54 0.57
CA LEU A 231 -17.35 -25.50 -0.64
C LEU A 231 -18.18 -26.78 -0.76
N PRO A 232 -19.39 -26.71 -1.33
CA PRO A 232 -20.13 -27.92 -1.67
C PRO A 232 -19.33 -28.75 -2.69
N ASP A 233 -19.49 -30.07 -2.65
CA ASP A 233 -18.86 -30.98 -3.61
C ASP A 233 -19.54 -30.80 -4.99
N ASP A 234 -19.09 -29.80 -5.73
CA ASP A 234 -19.61 -29.37 -7.04
C ASP A 234 -18.87 -30.01 -8.21
N GLY A 235 -17.87 -30.86 -7.93
CA GLY A 235 -17.08 -31.56 -8.94
C GLY A 235 -16.01 -30.70 -9.63
N ASP A 236 -15.88 -29.42 -9.26
CA ASP A 236 -14.82 -28.55 -9.74
C ASP A 236 -13.51 -28.90 -9.05
N LYS A 237 -12.64 -29.58 -9.80
CA LYS A 237 -11.29 -29.91 -9.33
C LYS A 237 -10.43 -28.64 -9.36
N PRO A 238 -9.45 -28.51 -8.44
CA PRO A 238 -8.50 -27.42 -8.49
C PRO A 238 -7.84 -27.41 -9.86
N GLN A 239 -7.93 -26.29 -10.58
CA GLN A 239 -7.11 -26.13 -11.77
C GLN A 239 -5.65 -26.12 -11.29
N THR A 240 -4.81 -26.93 -11.93
CA THR A 240 -3.39 -27.09 -11.56
C THR A 240 -2.71 -25.73 -11.45
N MET A 241 -2.03 -25.50 -10.32
CA MET A 241 -1.17 -24.33 -10.11
C MET A 241 -0.12 -24.25 -11.21
N THR A 242 -0.25 -23.30 -12.13
CA THR A 242 0.81 -22.54 -12.80
C THR A 242 0.24 -21.87 -14.03
N ASN A 243 -0.11 -20.59 -13.93
CA ASN A 243 0.23 -19.66 -15.01
C ASN A 243 0.43 -18.20 -14.62
N TYR A 244 0.24 -17.79 -13.36
CA TYR A 244 0.58 -16.44 -12.92
C TYR A 244 2.02 -16.05 -13.28
N LEU A 245 2.99 -16.93 -12.97
CA LEU A 245 4.39 -16.68 -13.29
C LEU A 245 4.66 -16.63 -14.79
N GLU A 246 3.92 -17.34 -15.64
CA GLU A 246 4.11 -17.24 -17.10
C GLU A 246 3.42 -15.99 -17.66
N LYS A 247 2.21 -15.65 -17.21
CA LYS A 247 1.50 -14.42 -17.56
C LYS A 247 2.27 -13.18 -17.09
N ALA A 248 2.72 -13.17 -15.85
CA ALA A 248 3.54 -12.11 -15.28
C ALA A 248 4.94 -12.06 -15.89
N LYS A 249 5.57 -13.19 -16.28
CA LYS A 249 6.84 -13.16 -17.04
C LYS A 249 6.64 -12.66 -18.47
N ALA A 250 5.55 -13.03 -19.14
CA ALA A 250 5.20 -12.48 -20.45
C ALA A 250 4.98 -10.97 -20.37
N PHE A 251 4.31 -10.51 -19.30
CA PHE A 251 4.11 -9.08 -19.03
C PHE A 251 5.41 -8.38 -18.60
N SER A 252 6.26 -9.03 -17.81
CA SER A 252 7.60 -8.55 -17.42
C SER A 252 8.54 -8.43 -18.63
N LEU A 253 8.41 -9.30 -19.64
CA LEU A 253 9.12 -9.20 -20.92
C LEU A 253 8.62 -8.01 -21.76
N ASP A 254 7.36 -7.61 -21.62
CA ASP A 254 6.82 -6.39 -22.24
C ASP A 254 7.18 -5.11 -21.45
N LEU A 255 7.36 -5.20 -20.12
CA LEU A 255 7.84 -4.10 -19.28
C LEU A 255 9.27 -3.66 -19.62
N ASP A 256 10.15 -4.58 -20.05
CA ASP A 256 11.47 -4.24 -20.60
C ASP A 256 11.38 -3.38 -21.89
N ASN A 257 10.22 -3.39 -22.57
CA ASN A 257 9.93 -2.59 -23.76
C ASN A 257 9.08 -1.34 -23.48
N LEU A 258 8.68 -1.10 -22.22
CA LEU A 258 7.88 0.08 -21.85
C LEU A 258 8.78 1.33 -21.89
N LYS A 259 8.63 2.14 -22.93
CA LYS A 259 9.25 3.48 -22.97
C LYS A 259 8.55 4.34 -21.92
N LEU A 260 9.23 4.58 -20.80
CA LEU A 260 8.80 5.44 -19.68
C LEU A 260 8.73 6.95 -20.02
N THR A 261 8.81 7.31 -21.30
CA THR A 261 8.53 8.66 -21.78
C THR A 261 7.05 8.73 -22.14
N PRO A 262 6.24 9.56 -21.46
CA PRO A 262 4.85 9.77 -21.89
C PRO A 262 4.88 10.28 -23.33
N THR A 263 4.11 9.64 -24.22
CA THR A 263 3.86 10.22 -25.54
C THR A 263 2.92 11.41 -25.35
N GLU A 264 3.12 12.47 -26.12
CA GLU A 264 2.32 13.71 -26.03
C GLU A 264 0.80 13.46 -26.20
N GLU A 265 0.40 12.28 -26.71
CA GLU A 265 -0.99 11.84 -26.86
C GLU A 265 -1.65 11.41 -25.54
N GLU A 266 -0.91 10.81 -24.59
CA GLU A 266 -1.44 10.34 -23.30
C GLU A 266 -1.75 11.50 -22.32
N ALA A 267 -1.25 12.70 -22.60
CA ALA A 267 -1.55 13.91 -21.84
C ALA A 267 -2.89 14.57 -22.21
N SER A 268 -3.60 14.07 -23.24
CA SER A 268 -4.73 14.81 -23.85
C SER A 268 -6.12 14.18 -23.71
N HIS A 269 -6.24 12.96 -23.19
CA HIS A 269 -7.56 12.34 -22.97
C HIS A 269 -8.00 12.44 -21.51
N ASP A 270 -8.35 13.66 -21.12
CA ASP A 270 -9.01 14.01 -19.84
C ASP A 270 -10.55 13.84 -19.94
N GLU A 271 -11.02 12.82 -20.66
CA GLU A 271 -12.43 12.45 -20.65
C GLU A 271 -12.63 10.94 -20.48
N MET A 272 -13.24 10.63 -19.34
CA MET A 272 -13.70 9.32 -18.92
C MET A 272 -14.64 8.66 -19.98
N PRO A 273 -14.48 7.37 -20.33
CA PRO A 273 -15.32 6.68 -21.31
C PRO A 273 -16.81 6.66 -20.96
N ASP A 274 -17.70 6.70 -21.95
CA ASP A 274 -19.15 6.89 -21.74
C ASP A 274 -19.83 5.74 -20.97
N TRP A 275 -19.34 4.50 -21.07
CA TRP A 275 -19.82 3.38 -20.27
C TRP A 275 -19.44 3.51 -18.78
N LEU A 276 -18.35 4.23 -18.49
CA LEU A 276 -17.91 4.58 -17.12
C LEU A 276 -18.72 5.78 -16.56
N LYS A 277 -19.23 6.68 -17.42
CA LYS A 277 -20.20 7.74 -17.06
C LYS A 277 -21.56 7.13 -16.68
N GLU A 278 -22.02 6.10 -17.40
CA GLU A 278 -23.23 5.34 -17.04
C GLU A 278 -23.06 4.54 -15.74
N ALA A 279 -21.88 3.95 -15.49
CA ALA A 279 -21.58 3.26 -14.23
C ALA A 279 -21.55 4.22 -13.01
N LYS A 280 -21.02 5.43 -13.17
CA LYS A 280 -21.10 6.51 -12.15
C LYS A 280 -22.52 7.02 -11.89
N GLY A 281 -23.44 6.85 -12.83
CA GLY A 281 -24.85 7.21 -12.63
C GLY A 281 -25.61 6.26 -11.70
N ILE A 282 -25.13 5.02 -11.59
CA ILE A 282 -25.70 3.98 -10.72
C ILE A 282 -24.96 3.92 -9.36
N MET A 283 -23.68 4.28 -9.36
CA MET A 283 -22.83 4.32 -8.17
C MET A 283 -22.52 5.76 -7.80
N GLY A 284 -23.25 6.28 -6.79
CA GLY A 284 -22.87 7.48 -6.07
C GLY A 284 -21.43 7.37 -5.51
N PRO A 285 -20.84 8.49 -5.07
CA PRO A 285 -19.43 8.58 -4.68
C PRO A 285 -19.04 7.45 -3.72
N TYR A 286 -18.07 6.62 -4.14
CA TYR A 286 -17.58 5.45 -3.39
C TYR A 286 -16.68 5.82 -2.20
N LEU A 287 -16.68 7.10 -1.83
CA LEU A 287 -16.09 7.69 -0.63
C LEU A 287 -17.17 8.64 -0.07
N PRO A 288 -17.42 8.67 1.25
CA PRO A 288 -18.35 9.64 1.81
C PRO A 288 -17.94 11.06 1.37
N GLU A 289 -18.85 11.81 0.73
CA GLU A 289 -18.60 13.19 0.26
C GLU A 289 -18.22 14.17 1.38
N ASN A 290 -18.30 13.77 2.65
CA ASN A 290 -17.97 14.61 3.79
C ASN A 290 -16.64 14.20 4.44
N LEU A 291 -15.54 14.44 3.71
CA LEU A 291 -14.24 14.77 4.32
C LEU A 291 -13.80 16.21 3.98
N THR A 292 -14.70 17.00 3.39
CA THR A 292 -14.59 18.46 3.41
C THR A 292 -14.96 18.94 4.82
N ARG A 293 -13.99 19.52 5.53
CA ARG A 293 -14.22 20.39 6.69
C ARG A 293 -15.07 21.57 6.20
N ASP A 294 -16.39 21.44 6.19
CA ASP A 294 -17.26 22.58 5.94
C ASP A 294 -17.50 23.32 7.25
N SER A 295 -16.89 24.48 7.35
CA SER A 295 -17.19 25.48 8.37
C SER A 295 -18.58 26.08 8.10
N SER A 296 -19.64 25.38 8.48
CA SER A 296 -20.98 25.95 8.51
C SER A 296 -21.75 25.51 9.76
N GLU A 297 -22.30 26.52 10.44
CA GLU A 297 -22.88 26.48 11.78
C GLU A 297 -23.97 25.40 11.93
N THR A 298 -23.65 24.33 12.66
CA THR A 298 -24.64 23.34 13.12
C THR A 298 -25.36 23.88 14.35
N LYS A 299 -26.69 24.01 14.27
CA LYS A 299 -27.54 24.26 15.45
C LYS A 299 -27.37 23.12 16.46
N PRO A 300 -27.25 23.40 17.76
CA PRO A 300 -26.98 22.37 18.77
C PRO A 300 -28.24 21.60 19.11
N GLY A 301 -28.23 20.28 18.89
CA GLY A 301 -29.23 19.38 19.47
C GLY A 301 -29.64 18.21 18.60
N GLU A 302 -28.73 17.27 18.34
CA GLU A 302 -28.92 15.81 18.39
C GLU A 302 -27.68 15.15 17.76
N LYS A 303 -26.76 14.67 18.59
CA LYS A 303 -25.70 13.77 18.14
C LYS A 303 -26.35 12.42 17.88
N ALA A 304 -26.39 11.98 16.62
CA ALA A 304 -26.56 10.56 16.34
C ALA A 304 -25.33 9.83 16.88
N GLU A 305 -25.50 9.04 17.93
CA GLU A 305 -24.43 8.21 18.48
C GLU A 305 -23.95 7.23 17.40
N PRO A 306 -22.63 7.06 17.18
CA PRO A 306 -22.13 6.05 16.28
C PRO A 306 -22.57 4.67 16.77
N ALA A 307 -23.26 3.91 15.92
CA ALA A 307 -23.71 2.57 16.27
C ALA A 307 -22.49 1.68 16.55
N ALA A 308 -22.37 1.18 17.79
CA ALA A 308 -21.28 0.30 18.20
C ALA A 308 -21.24 -0.97 17.33
N PHE A 309 -20.04 -1.40 16.95
CA PHE A 309 -19.86 -2.67 16.24
C PHE A 309 -20.29 -3.81 17.17
N VAL A 310 -21.18 -4.69 16.71
CA VAL A 310 -21.68 -5.82 17.50
C VAL A 310 -21.14 -7.11 16.93
N THR A 311 -20.38 -7.85 17.73
CA THR A 311 -19.87 -9.19 17.38
C THR A 311 -21.00 -10.22 17.29
N SER A 312 -20.73 -11.41 16.74
CA SER A 312 -21.71 -12.49 16.63
C SER A 312 -22.27 -12.98 17.97
N ASP A 313 -21.53 -12.80 19.06
CA ASP A 313 -21.93 -13.11 20.44
C ASP A 313 -22.54 -11.91 21.19
N GLY A 314 -22.73 -10.77 20.51
CA GLY A 314 -23.44 -9.60 21.06
C GLY A 314 -22.57 -8.60 21.81
N LEU A 315 -21.24 -8.76 21.79
CA LEU A 315 -20.32 -7.79 22.38
C LEU A 315 -20.31 -6.50 21.55
N LYS A 316 -20.58 -5.38 22.21
CA LYS A 316 -20.48 -4.05 21.61
C LYS A 316 -19.04 -3.55 21.75
N LEU A 317 -18.36 -3.36 20.64
CA LEU A 317 -17.09 -2.66 20.57
C LEU A 317 -17.38 -1.19 20.22
N GLU A 318 -17.08 -0.30 21.17
CA GLU A 318 -17.04 1.13 20.89
C GLU A 318 -15.80 1.39 20.04
N LEU A 319 -16.01 1.73 18.76
CA LEU A 319 -14.96 2.25 17.91
C LEU A 319 -14.74 3.70 18.33
N THR A 320 -13.79 3.94 19.24
CA THR A 320 -13.40 5.30 19.61
C THR A 320 -12.98 6.04 18.34
N PRO A 321 -13.59 7.18 18.00
CA PRO A 321 -13.10 8.02 16.92
C PRO A 321 -11.62 8.39 17.19
N MET A 322 -10.77 8.28 16.17
CA MET A 322 -9.41 8.82 16.22
C MET A 322 -9.51 10.36 16.23
N ASP A 323 -9.58 10.96 17.42
CA ASP A 323 -9.57 12.41 17.55
C ASP A 323 -8.16 12.98 17.28
N GLU A 324 -8.04 13.80 16.23
CA GLU A 324 -6.97 14.79 16.10
C GLU A 324 -7.16 15.90 17.16
N GLU A 325 -6.04 16.31 17.77
CA GLU A 325 -5.87 17.45 18.69
C GLU A 325 -6.33 17.29 20.16
N ARG A 326 -5.39 16.85 21.02
CA ARG A 326 -5.30 17.37 22.39
C ARG A 326 -4.46 18.64 22.40
N LYS A 327 -5.10 19.82 22.53
CA LYS A 327 -4.43 21.02 23.03
C LYS A 327 -4.14 20.86 24.53
N PRO A 328 -3.00 21.34 25.04
CA PRO A 328 -2.72 21.31 26.47
C PRO A 328 -3.58 22.36 27.18
N GLU A 329 -4.27 21.96 28.24
CA GLU A 329 -4.87 22.89 29.21
C GLU A 329 -3.75 23.49 30.10
N GLU A 330 -3.86 24.80 30.33
CA GLU A 330 -3.00 25.63 31.19
C GLU A 330 -3.09 25.29 32.69
#